data_AF-A0A7X5N151-F1
#
_entry.id   AF-A0A7X5N151-F1
#
_cell.length_a   1.000
_cell.length_b   1.000
_cell.length_c   1.000
_cell.angle_alpha   90.00
_cell.angle_beta   90.00
_cell.angle_gamma   90.00
#
_symmetry.space_group_name_H-M   'P 1'
#
loop_
_entity.id
_entity.type
_entity.pdbx_description
1 polymer ?
#
loop_
_entity_poly.entity_id
_entity_poly.type
_entity_poly.pdbx_seq_one_letter_code
_entity_poly.pdbx_strand_id
1 'polypeptide(L)' 'LSVSPATAAACLGFLILIHKAEYLINAKVVGQRTHMAVWELLAVMFLAEAVFGPAGLVAAPLFYAYLKKELEAARLV' A
#
# COMPACT_ATOMS: atom_id res chain seq x y z
N LEU A 1 9.18 -5.13 -36.26
CA LEU A 1 8.07 -4.88 -35.31
C LEU A 1 8.22 -3.46 -34.78
N SER A 2 7.55 -2.48 -35.38
CA SER A 2 7.53 -1.11 -34.85
C SER A 2 6.34 -1.01 -33.92
N VAL A 3 6.57 -1.08 -32.61
CA VAL A 3 5.53 -0.83 -31.61
C VAL A 3 5.06 0.62 -31.77
N SER A 4 3.76 0.80 -32.01
CA SER A 4 3.14 2.12 -32.12
C SER A 4 3.30 2.89 -30.80
N PRO A 5 3.67 4.19 -30.82
CA PRO A 5 3.70 5.03 -29.63
C PRO A 5 2.37 5.01 -28.84
N ALA A 6 1.24 4.86 -29.54
CA ALA A 6 -0.06 4.74 -28.90
C ALA A 6 -0.21 3.43 -28.10
N THR A 7 0.33 2.33 -28.61
CA THR A 7 0.35 1.04 -27.90
C THR A 7 1.26 1.11 -26.67
N ALA A 8 2.42 1.77 -26.78
CA ALA A 8 3.31 1.99 -25.63
C ALA A 8 2.64 2.81 -24.52
N ALA A 9 1.92 3.88 -24.89
CA ALA A 9 1.16 4.69 -23.94
C ALA A 9 0.02 3.89 -23.28
N ALA A 10 -0.71 3.07 -24.04
CA ALA A 10 -1.75 2.21 -23.51
C ALA A 10 -1.20 1.17 -22.50
N CYS A 11 -0.07 0.53 -22.83
CA CYS A 11 0.60 -0.40 -21.93
C CYS A 11 1.09 0.29 -20.66
N LEU A 12 1.70 1.47 -20.78
CA LEU A 12 2.15 2.24 -19.62
C LEU A 12 0.96 2.64 -18.71
N GLY A 13 -0.13 3.13 -19.31
CA GLY A 13 -1.35 3.46 -18.58
C GLY A 13 -1.92 2.24 -17.84
N PHE A 14 -1.98 1.09 -18.51
CA PHE A 14 -2.41 -0.16 -17.87
C PHE A 14 -1.51 -0.55 -16.69
N LEU A 15 -0.19 -0.49 -16.85
CA LEU A 15 0.78 -0.83 -15.80
C LEU A 15 0.66 0.09 -14.58
N ILE A 16 0.44 1.39 -14.79
CA ILE A 16 0.23 2.34 -13.69
C ILE A 16 -1.09 2.03 -12.96
N LEU A 17 -2.17 1.77 -13.71
CA LEU A 17 -3.49 1.50 -13.14
C LEU A 17 -3.52 0.19 -12.36
N ILE A 18 -2.97 -0.90 -12.91
CA ILE A 18 -2.94 -2.20 -12.23
C ILE A 18 -2.14 -2.11 -10.93
N HIS A 19 -1.02 -1.37 -10.94
CA HIS A 19 -0.18 -1.20 -9.75
C HIS A 19 -0.91 -0.41 -8.66
N LYS A 20 -1.63 0.66 -9.02
CA LYS A 20 -2.41 1.44 -8.04
C LYS A 20 -3.62 0.66 -7.51
N ALA A 21 -4.25 -0.15 -8.35
CA ALA A 21 -5.34 -1.03 -7.95
C ALA A 21 -4.87 -2.11 -6.96
N GLU A 22 -3.67 -2.66 -7.16
CA GLU A 22 -3.05 -3.60 -6.23
C GLU A 22 -2.90 -3.01 -4.82
N TYR A 23 -2.53 -1.72 -4.70
CA TYR A 23 -2.40 -1.07 -3.40
C TYR A 23 -3.74 -0.99 -2.65
N LEU A 24 -4.82 -0.69 -3.36
CA LEU A 24 -6.17 -0.64 -2.78
C LEU A 24 -6.62 -2.02 -2.31
N ILE A 25 -6.36 -3.05 -3.11
CA ILE A 25 -6.69 -4.44 -2.77
C ILE A 25 -5.86 -4.88 -1.55
N ASN A 26 -4.56 -4.59 -1.54
CA ASN A 26 -3.66 -4.90 -0.44
C ASN A 26 -4.13 -4.24 0.87
N ALA A 27 -4.48 -2.95 0.81
CA ALA A 27 -5.01 -2.22 1.96
C ALA A 27 -6.34 -2.84 2.46
N LYS A 28 -7.24 -3.23 1.55
CA LYS A 28 -8.53 -3.84 1.94
C LYS A 28 -8.33 -5.21 2.58
N VAL A 29 -7.55 -6.10 1.96
CA VAL A 29 -7.34 -7.48 2.46
C VAL A 29 -6.57 -7.46 3.79
N VAL A 30 -5.49 -6.69 3.87
CA VAL A 30 -4.67 -6.65 5.08
C VAL A 30 -5.39 -5.92 6.21
N GLY A 31 -6.07 -4.80 5.92
CA GLY A 31 -6.88 -4.08 6.91
C GLY A 31 -7.97 -4.97 7.52
N GLN A 32 -8.67 -5.77 6.69
CA GLN A 32 -9.68 -6.72 7.20
C GLN A 32 -9.08 -7.83 8.07
N ARG A 33 -7.89 -8.35 7.74
CA ARG A 33 -7.24 -9.41 8.55
C ARG A 33 -6.72 -8.93 9.90
N THR A 34 -6.45 -7.64 10.03
CA THR A 34 -5.79 -7.03 11.19
C THR A 34 -6.76 -6.19 12.03
N HIS A 35 -8.06 -6.20 11.71
CA HIS A 35 -9.07 -5.33 12.32
C HIS A 35 -8.65 -3.84 12.28
N MET A 36 -8.01 -3.42 11.19
CA MET A 36 -7.58 -2.04 10.95
C MET A 36 -8.49 -1.41 9.91
N ALA A 37 -8.84 -0.14 10.10
CA ALA A 37 -9.67 0.53 9.11
C ALA A 37 -8.86 0.73 7.82
N VAL A 38 -9.53 0.55 6.66
CA VAL A 38 -8.86 0.63 5.35
C VAL A 38 -8.17 1.99 5.15
N TRP A 39 -8.74 3.07 5.66
CA TRP A 39 -8.17 4.41 5.56
C TRP A 39 -6.91 4.61 6.43
N GLU A 40 -6.83 3.96 7.61
CA GLU A 40 -5.62 4.00 8.46
C GLU A 40 -4.46 3.34 7.71
N LEU A 41 -4.71 2.14 7.16
CA LEU A 41 -3.68 1.40 6.45
C LEU A 41 -3.24 2.13 5.17
N LEU A 42 -4.15 2.78 4.45
CA LEU A 42 -3.81 3.63 3.30
C LEU A 42 -2.91 4.80 3.70
N ALA A 43 -3.22 5.48 4.81
CA ALA A 43 -2.39 6.59 5.29
C ALA A 43 -0.97 6.12 5.65
N VAL A 44 -0.84 4.98 6.33
CA VAL A 44 0.47 4.39 6.65
C VAL A 44 1.22 3.98 5.38
N MET A 45 0.54 3.36 4.41
CA MET A 45 1.16 2.97 3.14
C MET A 45 1.73 4.17 2.39
N PHE A 46 1.01 5.29 2.31
CA PHE A 46 1.52 6.51 1.67
C PHE A 46 2.67 7.16 2.46
N LEU A 47 2.59 7.17 3.79
CA LEU A 47 3.67 7.70 4.61
C LEU A 47 4.94 6.87 4.45
N ALA A 48 4.83 5.54 4.53
CA ALA A 48 5.96 4.64 4.36
C ALA A 48 6.51 4.70 2.94
N GLU A 49 5.66 4.83 1.92
CA GLU A 49 6.09 5.06 0.54
C GLU A 49 6.87 6.38 0.39
N ALA A 50 6.42 7.46 1.02
CA ALA A 50 7.12 8.74 0.97
C ALA A 50 8.50 8.71 1.65
N VAL A 51 8.66 7.91 2.71
CA VAL A 51 9.93 7.80 3.47
C VAL A 51 10.89 6.77 2.85
N PHE A 52 10.38 5.62 2.41
CA PHE A 52 11.18 4.46 2.02
C PHE A 52 11.01 4.06 0.54
N GLY A 53 10.21 4.80 -0.23
CA GLY A 53 9.87 4.46 -1.60
C GLY A 53 8.99 3.20 -1.69
N PRO A 54 9.01 2.47 -2.81
CA PRO A 54 8.16 1.29 -3.02
C PRO A 54 8.31 0.19 -1.97
N ALA A 55 9.49 0.09 -1.33
CA ALA A 55 9.72 -0.86 -0.24
C ALA A 55 8.87 -0.54 1.01
N GLY A 56 8.55 0.74 1.23
CA GLY A 56 7.71 1.20 2.34
C GLY A 56 6.29 0.67 2.29
N LEU A 57 5.73 0.45 1.10
CA LEU A 57 4.39 -0.12 0.93
C LEU A 57 4.27 -1.56 1.46
N VAL A 58 5.32 -2.36 1.28
CA VAL A 58 5.37 -3.73 1.77
C VAL A 58 5.54 -3.75 3.29
N ALA A 59 6.35 -2.83 3.81
CA ALA A 59 6.67 -2.78 5.22
C ALA A 59 5.60 -2.09 6.09
N ALA A 60 4.81 -1.18 5.50
CA ALA A 60 3.74 -0.42 6.16
C ALA A 60 2.79 -1.28 7.03
N PRO A 61 2.13 -2.33 6.50
CA PRO A 61 1.25 -3.16 7.30
C PRO A 61 1.95 -3.87 8.46
N LEU A 62 3.19 -4.32 8.25
CA LEU A 62 3.98 -4.98 9.29
C LEU A 62 4.33 -4.01 10.42
N PHE A 63 4.86 -2.84 10.06
CA PHE A 63 5.23 -1.81 11.04
C PHE A 63 4.02 -1.27 11.80
N TYR A 64 2.89 -1.04 11.13
CA TYR A 64 1.69 -0.53 11.79
C TYR A 64 1.07 -1.56 12.74
N ALA A 65 0.98 -2.82 12.31
CA ALA A 65 0.50 -3.89 13.19
C ALA A 65 1.41 -4.07 14.42
N TYR A 66 2.73 -3.99 14.24
CA TYR A 66 3.69 -4.05 15.34
C TYR A 66 3.54 -2.84 16.29
N LEU A 67 3.50 -1.62 15.75
CA LEU A 67 3.36 -0.40 16.54
C LEU A 67 2.06 -0.41 17.36
N LYS A 68 0.95 -0.81 16.73
CA LYS A 68 -0.35 -0.92 17.41
C LYS A 68 -0.29 -1.91 18.57
N LYS A 69 0.34 -3.08 18.35
CA LYS A 69 0.54 -4.07 19.41
C LYS A 69 1.38 -3.53 20.58
N GLU A 70 2.45 -2.77 20.30
CA GLU A 70 3.27 -2.15 21.36
C GLU A 70 2.49 -1.08 22.14
N LEU A 71 1.67 -0.28 21.45
CA LEU A 71 0.79 0.71 22.10
C LEU A 71 -0.26 0.06 23.01
N GLU A 72 -0.89 -1.01 22.55
CA GLU A 72 -1.83 -1.81 23.36
C GLU A 72 -1.13 -2.43 24.58
N ALA A 73 0.09 -2.98 24.40
CA ALA A 73 0.90 -3.52 25.50
C ALA A 73 1.29 -2.44 26.52
N ALA A 74 1.55 -1.21 26.06
CA ALA A 74 1.82 -0.05 26.89
C ALA A 74 0.56 0.61 27.49
N ARG A 75 -0.65 0.13 27.13
CA ARG A 75 -1.96 0.72 27.51
C ARG A 75 -2.12 2.18 27.09
N LEU A 76 -1.58 2.55 25.94
CA LEU A 76 -1.68 3.90 25.38
C LEU A 76 -2.87 4.05 24.43
N VAL A 77 -3.43 2.93 23.95
CA VAL A 77 -4.63 2.82 23.11
C VAL A 77 -5.43 1.60 23.55
#